data_AF-A0A2E9GFE7-F1
#
_entry.id   AF-A0A2E9GFE7-F1
#
_cell.length_a   1.000
_cell.length_b   1.000
_cell.length_c   1.000
_cell.angle_alpha   90.00
_cell.angle_beta   90.00
_cell.angle_gamma   90.00
#
_symmetry.space_group_name_H-M   'P 1'
#
loop_
_entity.id
_entity.type
_entity.pdbx_description
1 polymer ?
#
loop_
_entity_poly.entity_id
_entity_poly.type
_entity_poly.pdbx_seq_one_letter_code
_entity_poly.pdbx_strand_id
1 'polypeptide(L)'
;MKLMTSTFSIIFALLFITNTGYAKDTITAEDIILIFKRSMMHWNVDYDKLEKNRSGAACIPWEIIDKNFVEEKIFTALGYGFNLYDLKIAKKAALEGCERMRRASKIEKTCKCEMLIYNEEVLIKFKNE
;
A
#
# COMPACT_ATOMS: atom_id res chain seq x y z
N MET A 1 8.14 65.85 -38.45
CA MET A 1 6.87 65.39 -37.86
C MET A 1 7.21 64.43 -36.72
N LYS A 2 6.90 64.83 -35.48
CA LYS A 2 7.09 64.04 -34.26
C LYS A 2 6.14 62.82 -34.25
N LEU A 3 6.61 61.69 -33.73
CA LEU A 3 5.85 60.72 -32.91
C LEU A 3 6.91 59.74 -32.33
N MET A 4 7.52 60.00 -31.17
CA MET A 4 7.07 59.72 -29.80
C MET A 4 6.57 58.29 -29.54
N THR A 5 7.36 57.58 -28.70
CA THR A 5 6.97 56.61 -27.64
C THR A 5 6.20 55.35 -28.06
N SER A 6 6.55 54.16 -27.60
CA SER A 6 6.55 53.81 -26.18
C SER A 6 7.20 52.43 -25.98
N THR A 7 8.19 52.35 -25.09
CA THR A 7 8.77 51.10 -24.60
C THR A 7 7.79 50.43 -23.64
N PHE A 8 7.15 49.34 -24.06
CA PHE A 8 6.36 48.49 -23.17
C PHE A 8 7.27 47.46 -22.48
N SER A 9 7.73 47.79 -21.27
CA SER A 9 8.36 46.82 -20.38
C SER A 9 7.26 46.01 -19.69
N ILE A 10 7.08 44.74 -20.09
CA ILE A 10 6.18 43.81 -19.40
C ILE A 10 7.00 43.13 -18.30
N ILE A 11 6.84 43.59 -17.05
CA ILE A 11 7.35 42.90 -15.86
C ILE A 11 6.35 41.78 -15.54
N PHE A 12 6.70 40.54 -15.91
CA PHE A 12 5.93 39.36 -15.53
C PHE A 12 6.40 38.88 -14.15
N ALA A 13 5.76 39.36 -13.09
CA ALA A 13 5.98 38.85 -11.74
C ALA A 13 5.29 37.48 -11.58
N LEU A 14 6.04 36.39 -11.75
CA LEU A 14 5.61 35.06 -11.36
C LEU A 14 5.63 34.96 -9.82
N LEU A 15 4.47 35.22 -9.21
CA LEU A 15 4.17 34.79 -7.85
C LEU A 15 4.08 33.26 -7.84
N PHE A 16 5.19 32.59 -7.52
CA PHE A 16 5.14 31.21 -7.08
C PHE A 16 4.52 31.17 -5.68
N ILE A 17 3.22 30.98 -5.61
CA ILE A 17 2.55 30.62 -4.37
C ILE A 17 2.89 29.15 -4.12
N THR A 18 3.91 28.88 -3.30
CA THR A 18 4.14 27.55 -2.75
C THR A 18 3.07 27.26 -1.71
N ASN A 19 1.90 26.79 -2.16
CA ASN A 19 0.96 26.10 -1.28
C ASN A 19 1.51 24.71 -0.96
N THR A 20 2.56 24.63 -0.13
CA THR A 20 2.87 23.37 0.57
C THR A 20 1.96 23.30 1.80
N GLY A 21 0.66 23.17 1.55
CA GLY A 21 -0.20 22.54 2.53
C GLY A 21 0.24 21.10 2.59
N TYR A 22 1.11 20.75 3.54
CA TYR A 22 1.44 19.36 3.82
C TYR A 22 0.16 18.69 4.30
N ALA A 23 -0.59 18.10 3.35
CA ALA A 23 -1.57 17.09 3.69
C ALA A 23 -0.82 16.05 4.51
N LYS A 24 -1.33 15.74 5.71
CA LYS A 24 -0.78 14.66 6.51
C LYS A 24 -1.03 13.38 5.72
N ASP A 25 -0.01 12.95 4.98
CA ASP A 25 -0.02 11.77 4.14
C ASP A 25 -0.32 10.54 4.99
N THR A 26 -1.61 10.23 5.09
CA THR A 26 -2.12 9.16 5.93
C THR A 26 -2.21 7.91 5.06
N ILE A 27 -1.75 6.80 5.61
CA ILE A 27 -1.77 5.50 4.93
C ILE A 27 -3.18 4.96 4.98
N THR A 28 -3.70 4.55 3.81
CA THR A 28 -5.06 4.02 3.68
C THR A 28 -5.05 2.50 3.57
N ALA A 29 -6.24 1.87 3.64
CA ALA A 29 -6.36 0.43 3.44
C ALA A 29 -5.93 0.05 2.01
N GLU A 30 -6.28 0.86 1.03
CA GLU A 30 -5.94 0.70 -0.38
C GLU A 30 -4.43 0.71 -0.60
N ASP A 31 -3.70 1.58 0.09
CA ASP A 31 -2.23 1.59 0.05
C ASP A 31 -1.64 0.25 0.50
N ILE A 32 -2.17 -0.32 1.59
CA ILE A 32 -1.73 -1.62 2.11
C ILE A 32 -2.06 -2.76 1.12
N ILE A 33 -3.26 -2.73 0.52
CA ILE A 33 -3.65 -3.71 -0.51
C ILE A 33 -2.78 -3.59 -1.75
N LEU A 34 -2.42 -2.36 -2.16
CA LEU A 34 -1.52 -2.11 -3.28
C LEU A 34 -0.14 -2.71 -3.00
N ILE A 35 0.45 -2.44 -1.83
CA ILE A 35 1.73 -3.05 -1.43
C ILE A 35 1.60 -4.57 -1.44
N PHE A 36 0.55 -5.13 -0.84
CA PHE A 36 0.33 -6.58 -0.78
C PHE A 36 0.31 -7.22 -2.16
N LYS A 37 -0.50 -6.69 -3.09
CA LYS A 37 -0.59 -7.21 -4.47
C LYS A 37 0.75 -7.09 -5.20
N ARG A 38 1.46 -5.96 -5.08
CA ARG A 38 2.81 -5.80 -5.63
C ARG A 38 3.80 -6.81 -5.04
N SER A 39 3.68 -7.09 -3.74
CA SER A 39 4.53 -8.05 -3.03
C SER A 39 4.25 -9.48 -3.51
N MET A 40 2.99 -9.85 -3.75
CA MET A 40 2.65 -11.13 -4.36
C MET A 40 3.18 -11.24 -5.79
N MET A 41 3.05 -10.18 -6.58
CA MET A 41 3.59 -10.12 -7.95
C MET A 41 5.11 -10.31 -8.00
N HIS A 42 5.84 -9.80 -6.99
CA HIS A 42 7.28 -10.05 -6.86
C HIS A 42 7.61 -11.56 -6.77
N TRP A 43 6.72 -12.36 -6.19
CA TRP A 43 6.82 -13.81 -6.12
C TRP A 43 6.09 -14.54 -7.26
N ASN A 44 5.80 -13.82 -8.36
CA ASN A 44 5.11 -14.34 -9.54
C ASN A 44 3.70 -14.89 -9.25
N VAL A 45 3.00 -14.32 -8.25
CA VAL A 45 1.60 -14.64 -7.95
C VAL A 45 0.73 -13.40 -8.13
N ASP A 46 -0.24 -13.48 -9.03
CA ASP A 46 -1.21 -12.42 -9.28
C ASP A 46 -2.48 -12.69 -8.47
N TYR A 47 -2.68 -11.94 -7.37
CA TYR A 47 -3.82 -12.14 -6.48
C TYR A 47 -5.17 -12.05 -7.21
N ASP A 48 -5.29 -11.15 -8.18
CA ASP A 48 -6.56 -10.92 -8.89
C ASP A 48 -6.88 -12.02 -9.89
N LYS A 49 -5.90 -12.89 -10.21
CA LYS A 49 -6.08 -14.09 -11.04
C LYS A 49 -6.28 -15.37 -10.24
N LEU A 50 -6.22 -15.32 -8.90
CA LEU A 50 -6.55 -16.47 -8.08
C LEU A 50 -8.04 -16.79 -8.18
N GLU A 51 -8.36 -18.07 -8.09
CA GLU A 51 -9.75 -18.55 -8.03
C GLU A 51 -10.52 -17.90 -6.87
N LYS A 52 -11.86 -17.95 -6.96
CA LYS A 52 -12.75 -17.41 -5.94
C LYS A 52 -12.48 -17.98 -4.55
N ASN A 53 -12.96 -17.25 -3.55
CA ASN A 53 -12.68 -17.51 -2.14
C ASN A 53 -11.19 -17.40 -1.83
N ARG A 54 -10.57 -16.34 -2.35
CA ARG A 54 -9.16 -16.03 -2.18
C ARG A 54 -8.92 -15.19 -0.95
N SER A 55 -7.96 -15.57 -0.13
CA SER A 55 -7.57 -14.88 1.09
C SER A 55 -6.16 -14.34 0.96
N GLY A 56 -5.89 -13.18 1.55
CA GLY A 56 -4.58 -12.54 1.58
C GLY A 56 -4.23 -12.03 2.99
N ALA A 57 -3.00 -12.31 3.42
CA ALA A 57 -2.43 -11.87 4.68
C ALA A 57 -0.98 -11.39 4.48
N ALA A 58 -0.54 -10.43 5.30
CA ALA A 58 0.85 -9.98 5.30
C ALA A 58 1.33 -9.58 6.68
N CYS A 59 2.64 -9.54 6.85
CA CYS A 59 3.29 -8.98 8.01
C CYS A 59 3.51 -7.48 7.76
N ILE A 60 2.70 -6.64 8.39
CA ILE A 60 2.69 -5.19 8.15
C ILE A 60 3.62 -4.50 9.17
N PRO A 61 4.72 -3.88 8.74
CA PRO A 61 5.61 -3.17 9.65
C PRO A 61 5.08 -1.76 9.93
N TRP A 62 4.00 -1.67 10.70
CA TRP A 62 3.27 -0.42 11.00
C TRP A 62 4.16 0.72 11.53
N GLU A 63 5.26 0.40 12.19
CA GLU A 63 6.19 1.39 12.77
C GLU A 63 6.98 2.18 11.71
N ILE A 64 7.09 1.67 10.48
CA ILE A 64 7.92 2.26 9.41
C ILE A 64 7.14 2.49 8.11
N ILE A 65 5.84 2.20 8.09
CA ILE A 65 5.02 2.41 6.90
C ILE A 65 4.71 3.90 6.74
N ASP A 66 5.10 4.44 5.58
CA ASP A 66 4.82 5.78 5.09
C ASP A 66 4.57 5.74 3.57
N LYS A 67 4.34 6.89 2.92
CA LYS A 67 4.07 6.93 1.48
C LYS A 67 5.26 6.48 0.64
N ASN A 68 6.49 6.74 1.08
CA ASN A 68 7.68 6.23 0.40
C ASN A 68 7.71 4.69 0.42
N PHE A 69 7.30 4.08 1.55
CA PHE A 69 7.13 2.63 1.64
C PHE A 69 6.08 2.13 0.64
N VAL A 70 4.93 2.83 0.55
CA VAL A 70 3.86 2.51 -0.40
C VAL A 70 4.35 2.56 -1.84
N GLU A 71 5.27 3.44 -2.20
CA GLU A 71 5.76 3.58 -3.57
C GLU A 71 6.87 2.59 -3.93
N GLU A 72 7.77 2.29 -2.99
CA GLU A 72 9.04 1.62 -3.33
C GLU A 72 9.20 0.22 -2.74
N LYS A 73 8.46 -0.14 -1.69
CA LYS A 73 8.75 -1.33 -0.89
C LYS A 73 7.70 -2.42 -1.05
N ILE A 74 8.05 -3.62 -0.60
CA ILE A 74 7.17 -4.80 -0.56
C ILE A 74 7.13 -5.37 0.87
N PHE A 75 6.08 -6.10 1.20
CA PHE A 75 6.04 -6.90 2.41
C PHE A 75 6.89 -8.15 2.23
N THR A 76 7.77 -8.39 3.21
CA THR A 76 8.67 -9.54 3.21
C THR A 76 7.93 -10.86 3.45
N ALA A 77 6.92 -10.86 4.32
CA ALA A 77 6.16 -12.06 4.66
C ALA A 77 4.70 -11.92 4.24
N LEU A 78 4.24 -12.90 3.47
CA LEU A 78 2.93 -12.95 2.83
C LEU A 78 2.30 -14.31 3.09
N GLY A 79 0.98 -14.38 3.03
CA GLY A 79 0.27 -15.63 2.92
C GLY A 79 -1.02 -15.45 2.15
N TYR A 80 -1.42 -16.49 1.44
CA TYR A 80 -2.63 -16.48 0.64
C TYR A 80 -3.25 -17.87 0.58
N GLY A 81 -4.52 -17.90 0.20
CA GLY A 81 -5.26 -19.13 -0.11
C GLY A 81 -6.30 -18.82 -1.19
N PHE A 82 -6.85 -19.85 -1.83
CA PHE A 82 -7.93 -19.74 -2.81
C PHE A 82 -8.73 -21.06 -2.82
N ASN A 83 -9.96 -21.04 -3.35
CA ASN A 83 -10.88 -22.19 -3.29
C ASN A 83 -11.26 -22.65 -1.87
N LEU A 84 -11.24 -21.74 -0.89
CA LEU A 84 -11.58 -22.02 0.51
C LEU A 84 -12.89 -21.33 0.92
N TYR A 85 -14.02 -22.04 0.78
CA TYR A 85 -15.37 -21.47 0.98
C TYR A 85 -15.67 -21.01 2.41
N ASP A 86 -15.05 -21.64 3.41
CA ASP A 86 -15.19 -21.22 4.80
C ASP A 86 -14.17 -20.11 5.10
N LEU A 87 -14.67 -18.91 5.45
CA LEU A 87 -13.85 -17.74 5.75
C LEU A 87 -12.84 -18.00 6.89
N LYS A 88 -13.19 -18.80 7.91
CA LYS A 88 -12.27 -19.12 9.01
C LYS A 88 -11.12 -19.98 8.50
N ILE A 89 -11.40 -20.95 7.63
CA ILE A 89 -10.37 -21.79 7.00
C ILE A 89 -9.50 -20.94 6.07
N ALA A 90 -10.10 -20.11 5.22
CA ALA A 90 -9.37 -19.22 4.32
C ALA A 90 -8.45 -18.25 5.07
N LYS A 91 -8.95 -17.64 6.15
CA LYS A 91 -8.17 -16.78 7.05
C LYS A 91 -7.03 -17.53 7.72
N LYS A 92 -7.29 -18.73 8.25
CA LYS A 92 -6.27 -19.56 8.90
C LYS A 92 -5.15 -19.91 7.93
N ALA A 93 -5.48 -20.36 6.72
CA ALA A 93 -4.50 -20.71 5.70
C ALA A 93 -3.59 -19.53 5.33
N ALA A 94 -4.17 -18.36 5.06
CA ALA A 94 -3.40 -17.16 4.73
C ALA A 94 -2.50 -16.72 5.90
N LEU A 95 -3.03 -16.68 7.13
CA LEU A 95 -2.24 -16.28 8.31
C LEU A 95 -1.09 -17.27 8.59
N GLU A 96 -1.33 -18.57 8.49
CA GLU A 96 -0.28 -19.58 8.68
C GLU A 96 0.80 -19.48 7.60
N GLY A 97 0.43 -19.21 6.35
CA GLY A 97 1.39 -18.95 5.27
C GLY A 97 2.29 -17.75 5.59
N CYS A 98 1.67 -16.64 5.99
CA CYS A 98 2.40 -15.44 6.42
C CYS A 98 3.35 -15.73 7.59
N GLU A 99 2.87 -16.44 8.62
CA GLU A 99 3.69 -16.78 9.78
C GLU A 99 4.87 -17.68 9.44
N ARG A 100 4.70 -18.62 8.50
CA ARG A 100 5.81 -19.44 7.98
C ARG A 100 6.84 -18.58 7.26
N MET A 101 6.42 -17.68 6.38
CA MET A 101 7.34 -16.76 5.69
C MET A 101 8.04 -15.81 6.66
N ARG A 102 7.32 -15.30 7.66
CA ARG A 102 7.85 -14.41 8.71
C ARG A 102 8.98 -15.06 9.50
N ARG A 103 8.81 -16.33 9.89
CA ARG A 103 9.85 -17.13 10.56
C ARG A 103 11.01 -17.47 9.63
N ALA A 104 10.72 -17.89 8.41
CA ALA A 104 11.76 -18.21 7.42
C ALA A 104 12.65 -16.99 7.12
N SER A 105 12.06 -15.80 7.14
CA SER A 105 12.75 -14.53 6.90
C SER A 105 13.40 -13.92 8.15
N LYS A 106 13.24 -14.55 9.33
CA LYS A 106 13.80 -14.09 10.63
C LYS A 106 13.37 -12.67 11.03
N ILE A 107 12.13 -12.29 10.72
CA ILE A 107 11.57 -10.95 11.00
C ILE A 107 10.49 -11.00 12.10
N GLU A 108 10.57 -11.98 13.01
CA GLU A 108 9.50 -12.21 13.98
C GLU A 108 9.30 -11.07 14.99
N LYS A 109 10.29 -10.19 15.11
CA LYS A 109 10.28 -9.04 16.02
C LYS A 109 9.78 -7.75 15.35
N THR A 110 9.57 -7.72 14.03
CA THR A 110 9.32 -6.48 13.28
C THR A 110 7.84 -6.22 13.02
N CYS A 111 7.02 -7.27 12.93
CA CYS A 111 5.60 -7.16 12.65
C CYS A 111 4.84 -8.44 13.06
N LYS A 112 3.51 -8.33 13.02
CA LYS A 112 2.58 -9.45 13.16
C LYS A 112 1.88 -9.70 11.83
N CYS A 113 1.55 -10.96 11.54
CA CYS A 113 0.75 -11.29 10.38
C CYS A 113 -0.72 -10.91 10.60
N GLU A 114 -1.26 -10.15 9.66
CA GLU A 114 -2.64 -9.67 9.67
C GLU A 114 -3.37 -10.10 8.40
N MET A 115 -4.66 -10.37 8.54
CA MET A 115 -5.53 -10.67 7.42
C MET A 115 -5.88 -9.36 6.71
N LEU A 116 -5.68 -9.30 5.39
CA LEU A 116 -5.83 -8.06 4.62
C LEU A 116 -7.09 -8.06 3.75
N ILE A 117 -7.33 -9.15 3.02
CA ILE A 117 -8.31 -9.17 1.93
C ILE A 117 -8.93 -10.56 1.75
N TYR A 118 -10.23 -10.61 1.54
CA TYR A 118 -10.96 -11.82 1.15
C TYR A 118 -11.78 -11.54 -0.12
N ASN A 119 -11.43 -12.18 -1.23
CA ASN A 119 -11.84 -11.79 -2.58
C ASN A 119 -11.53 -10.32 -2.86
N GLU A 120 -12.53 -9.45 -2.90
CA GLU A 120 -12.38 -8.01 -3.06
C GLU A 120 -12.62 -7.24 -1.75
N GLU A 121 -13.06 -7.91 -0.67
CA GLU A 121 -13.37 -7.29 0.61
C GLU A 121 -12.10 -7.02 1.42
N VAL A 122 -11.85 -5.75 1.74
CA VAL A 122 -10.71 -5.33 2.57
C VAL A 122 -11.07 -5.47 4.04
N LEU A 123 -10.22 -6.16 4.80
CA LEU A 123 -10.46 -6.57 6.20
C LEU A 123 -9.53 -5.89 7.22
N ILE A 124 -8.67 -4.98 6.76
CA ILE A 124 -7.69 -4.26 7.58
C ILE A 124 -8.43 -3.31 8.53
N LYS A 125 -7.98 -3.23 9.78
CA LYS A 125 -8.50 -2.30 10.78
C LYS A 125 -7.38 -1.36 11.24
N PHE A 126 -7.47 -0.09 10.88
CA PHE A 126 -6.61 0.94 11.45
C PHE A 126 -7.06 1.21 12.89
N LYS A 127 -6.12 1.27 13.83
CA LYS A 127 -6.44 1.48 15.26
C LYS A 127 -6.91 2.89 15.62
N ASN A 128 -7.12 3.78 14.65
CA ASN A 128 -7.39 5.20 14.88
C ASN A 128 -8.68 5.69 14.21
N GLU A 129 -9.74 4.86 14.22
CA GLU A 129 -11.13 5.31 14.07
C GLU A 129 -11.91 5.05 15.36
#